data_AF-A0A7D4BYK6-F1
#
_entry.id   AF-A0A7D4BYK6-F1
#
_cell.length_a   1.000
_cell.length_b   1.000
_cell.length_c   1.000
_cell.angle_alpha   90.00
_cell.angle_beta   90.00
_cell.angle_gamma   90.00
#
_symmetry.space_group_name_H-M   'P 1'
#
loop_
_entity.id
_entity.type
_entity.pdbx_description
1 polymer ?
#
loop_
_entity_poly.entity_id
_entity_poly.type
_entity_poly.pdbx_seq_one_letter_code
_entity_poly.pdbx_strand_id
1 'polypeptide(L)'
;MLFRVISFYETSKYYISTTFINKDWYIYIYNKTTKATKFYNKIKLGDNLVDITYDIIPKGLVGEYLVFILEPTFLDENKIDLTSMNRGKAFINKLDYTSNPIILLINENSLELD
;
A
#
# COMPACT_ATOMS: atom_id res chain seq x y z
N MET A 1 -6.98 8.41 24.09
CA MET A 1 -6.05 7.91 23.05
C MET A 1 -6.76 6.77 22.33
N LEU A 2 -7.03 6.92 21.03
CA LEU A 2 -7.68 5.86 20.23
C LEU A 2 -6.59 5.15 19.43
N PHE A 3 -6.46 3.84 19.64
CA PHE A 3 -5.60 2.95 18.88
C PHE A 3 -6.47 1.80 18.36
N ARG A 4 -6.43 1.54 17.05
CA ARG A 4 -7.15 0.44 16.44
C ARG A 4 -6.26 -0.24 15.41
N VAL A 5 -6.12 -1.56 15.51
CA VAL A 5 -5.60 -2.39 14.42
C VAL A 5 -6.74 -2.60 13.42
N ILE A 6 -6.48 -2.26 12.16
CA ILE A 6 -7.45 -2.32 11.06
C ILE A 6 -7.26 -3.60 10.27
N SER A 7 -6.01 -3.96 9.99
CA SER A 7 -5.65 -5.20 9.33
C SER A 7 -4.29 -5.70 9.81
N PHE A 8 -4.08 -7.00 9.72
CA PHE A 8 -2.83 -7.66 10.05
C PHE A 8 -2.57 -8.75 9.01
N TYR A 9 -1.36 -8.77 8.49
CA TYR A 9 -0.90 -9.72 7.49
C TYR A 9 0.46 -10.27 7.89
N GLU A 10 0.72 -11.50 7.47
CA GLU A 10 1.97 -12.19 7.71
C GLU A 10 2.50 -12.76 6.40
N THR A 11 3.72 -12.38 6.05
CA THR A 11 4.47 -12.94 4.91
C THR A 11 5.60 -13.81 5.42
N SER A 12 6.41 -14.38 4.54
CA SER A 12 7.58 -15.16 4.94
C SER A 12 8.59 -14.32 5.74
N LYS A 13 8.77 -13.04 5.38
CA LYS A 13 9.76 -12.14 5.99
C LYS A 13 9.19 -11.14 7.00
N TYR A 14 7.90 -10.79 6.94
CA TYR A 14 7.35 -9.69 7.74
C TYR A 14 6.05 -10.02 8.46
N TYR A 15 5.83 -9.32 9.57
CA TYR A 15 4.49 -9.02 10.08
C TYR A 15 4.13 -7.60 9.69
N ILE A 16 2.96 -7.41 9.08
CA ILE A 16 2.51 -6.13 8.54
C ILE A 16 1.18 -5.79 9.18
N SER A 17 1.07 -4.60 9.75
CA SER A 17 -0.14 -4.16 10.45
C SER A 17 -0.54 -2.77 9.98
N THR A 18 -1.80 -2.61 9.59
CA THR A 18 -2.38 -1.28 9.37
C THR A 18 -3.10 -0.86 10.63
N THR A 19 -2.83 0.34 11.11
CA THR A 19 -3.44 0.86 12.33
C THR A 19 -3.91 2.30 12.14
N PHE A 20 -4.87 2.68 12.98
CA PHE A 20 -5.36 4.03 13.08
C PHE A 20 -5.13 4.54 14.50
N ILE A 21 -4.36 5.63 14.62
CA ILE A 21 -3.89 6.17 15.89
C ILE A 21 -4.12 7.67 15.88
N ASN A 22 -4.87 8.19 16.86
CA ASN A 22 -5.08 9.64 17.03
C ASN A 22 -5.53 10.41 15.77
N LYS A 23 -6.35 9.76 14.93
CA LYS A 23 -6.87 10.27 13.64
C LYS A 23 -5.94 10.12 12.43
N ASP A 24 -4.77 9.52 12.61
CA ASP A 24 -3.80 9.27 11.55
C ASP A 24 -3.69 7.77 11.25
N TRP A 25 -3.41 7.44 9.99
CA TRP A 25 -3.21 6.06 9.54
C TRP A 25 -1.73 5.71 9.47
N TYR A 26 -1.41 4.48 9.84
CA TYR A 26 -0.05 3.98 9.83
C TYR A 26 0.01 2.55 9.32
N ILE A 27 1.08 2.23 8.60
CA ILE A 27 1.49 0.86 8.31
C ILE A 27 2.76 0.56 9.12
N TYR A 28 2.70 -0.50 9.90
CA TYR A 28 3.80 -1.07 10.66
C TYR A 28 4.32 -2.30 9.94
N ILE A 29 5.64 -2.37 9.74
CA ILE A 29 6.30 -3.50 9.12
C ILE A 29 7.39 -3.98 10.06
N TYR A 30 7.20 -5.18 10.61
CA TYR A 30 8.18 -5.87 11.44
C TYR A 30 8.92 -6.91 10.62
N ASN A 31 10.23 -6.79 10.50
CA ASN A 31 11.09 -7.76 9.84
C ASN A 31 11.41 -8.92 10.80
N LYS A 32 11.00 -10.14 10.45
CA LYS A 32 11.16 -11.34 11.29
C LYS A 32 12.62 -11.76 11.46
N THR A 33 13.48 -11.42 10.51
CA THR A 33 14.91 -11.77 10.50
C THR A 33 15.71 -10.77 11.31
N THR A 34 15.63 -9.48 10.96
CA THR A 34 16.40 -8.43 11.63
C THR A 34 15.79 -7.98 12.95
N LYS A 35 14.57 -8.41 13.26
CA LYS A 35 13.79 -8.04 14.45
C LYS A 35 13.54 -6.52 14.55
N ALA A 36 13.61 -5.81 13.42
CA ALA A 36 13.41 -4.37 13.34
C ALA A 36 11.97 -4.03 12.92
N THR A 37 11.44 -2.94 13.46
CA THR A 37 10.13 -2.38 13.09
C THR A 37 10.33 -1.07 12.36
N LYS A 38 9.72 -0.93 11.18
CA LYS A 38 9.55 0.35 10.49
C LYS A 38 8.07 0.77 10.59
N PHE A 39 7.82 2.08 10.70
CA PHE A 39 6.49 2.65 10.73
C PHE A 39 6.39 3.72 9.65
N TYR A 40 5.27 3.70 8.93
CA TYR A 40 5.03 4.58 7.81
C TYR A 40 3.68 5.25 7.97
N ASN A 41 3.61 6.55 7.72
CA ASN A 41 2.36 7.32 7.56
C ASN A 41 2.19 7.82 6.12
N LYS A 42 3.16 7.56 5.25
CA LYS A 42 3.14 7.87 3.81
C LYS A 42 3.66 6.67 3.01
N ILE A 43 3.22 6.56 1.77
CA ILE A 43 3.66 5.54 0.82
C ILE A 43 3.95 6.18 -0.54
N LYS A 44 4.92 5.64 -1.26
CA LYS A 44 5.22 6.07 -2.62
C LYS A 44 4.36 5.29 -3.63
N LEU A 45 3.58 6.02 -4.44
CA LEU A 45 2.79 5.48 -5.56
C LEU A 45 3.22 6.21 -6.85
N GLY A 46 3.86 5.48 -7.75
CA GLY A 46 4.56 6.08 -8.89
C GLY A 46 5.63 7.04 -8.40
N ASP A 47 5.55 8.29 -8.85
CA ASP A 47 6.45 9.37 -8.45
C ASP A 47 5.93 10.21 -7.27
N ASN A 48 4.73 9.90 -6.76
CA ASN A 48 4.08 10.65 -5.69
C ASN A 48 4.31 9.99 -4.32
N LEU A 49 4.54 10.83 -3.31
CA LEU A 49 4.50 10.41 -1.90
C LEU A 49 3.17 10.87 -1.31
N VAL A 50 2.33 9.91 -0.93
CA VAL A 50 0.95 10.17 -0.50
C VAL A 50 0.75 9.70 0.93
N ASP A 51 -0.12 10.40 1.67
CA ASP A 51 -0.48 10.00 3.03
C ASP A 51 -1.24 8.67 3.00
N ILE A 52 -0.97 7.81 3.97
CA ILE A 52 -1.74 6.57 4.12
C ILE A 52 -3.14 6.96 4.58
N THR A 53 -4.15 6.37 3.94
CA THR A 53 -5.57 6.57 4.25
C THR A 53 -6.28 5.22 4.18
N TYR A 54 -7.58 5.19 4.48
CA TYR A 54 -8.37 3.97 4.28
C TYR A 54 -8.29 3.44 2.83
N ASP A 55 -8.15 4.33 1.84
CA ASP A 55 -8.08 3.94 0.43
C ASP A 55 -6.68 3.43 0.03
N ILE A 56 -5.65 3.75 0.82
CA ILE A 56 -4.25 3.41 0.54
C ILE A 56 -3.65 2.54 1.65
N ILE A 57 -4.31 1.42 1.95
CA ILE A 57 -3.80 0.39 2.85
C ILE A 57 -3.95 -0.99 2.20
N PRO A 58 -3.13 -1.98 2.60
CA PRO A 58 -3.29 -3.33 2.08
C PRO A 58 -4.66 -3.90 2.51
N LYS A 59 -5.39 -4.40 1.52
CA LYS A 59 -6.73 -5.02 1.65
C LYS A 59 -6.66 -6.55 1.72
N GLY A 60 -5.49 -7.12 1.46
CA GLY A 60 -5.28 -8.55 1.53
C GLY A 60 -3.83 -8.94 1.28
N LEU A 61 -3.62 -10.25 1.26
CA LEU A 61 -2.35 -10.88 0.96
C LEU A 61 -2.58 -12.07 0.02
N VAL A 62 -1.76 -12.19 -1.03
CA VAL A 62 -1.76 -13.34 -1.96
C VAL A 62 -0.32 -13.84 -2.07
N GLY A 63 -0.02 -14.97 -1.44
CA GLY A 63 1.36 -15.43 -1.27
C GLY A 63 2.20 -14.35 -0.56
N GLU A 64 3.32 -13.95 -1.16
CA GLU A 64 4.21 -12.91 -0.63
C GLU A 64 3.89 -11.49 -1.15
N TYR A 65 2.69 -11.28 -1.70
CA TYR A 65 2.24 -10.01 -2.27
C TYR A 65 1.14 -9.37 -1.44
N LEU A 66 1.38 -8.15 -0.96
CA LEU A 66 0.35 -7.29 -0.41
C LEU A 66 -0.54 -6.78 -1.53
N VAL A 67 -1.85 -6.89 -1.33
CA VAL A 67 -2.87 -6.44 -2.28
C VAL A 67 -3.38 -5.08 -1.89
N PHE A 68 -3.19 -4.09 -2.75
CA PHE A 68 -3.82 -2.78 -2.66
C PHE A 68 -4.89 -2.68 -3.74
N ILE A 69 -6.04 -2.12 -3.38
CA ILE A 69 -7.12 -1.84 -4.31
C ILE A 69 -7.21 -0.32 -4.38
N LEU A 70 -6.85 0.25 -5.53
CA LEU A 70 -6.76 1.69 -5.74
C LEU A 70 -7.95 2.13 -6.59
N GLU A 71 -8.79 2.98 -6.02
CA GLU A 71 -9.92 3.56 -6.73
C GLU A 71 -9.43 4.57 -7.79
N PRO A 72 -9.95 4.53 -9.03
CA PRO A 72 -9.53 5.46 -10.09
C PRO A 72 -9.75 6.92 -9.73
N THR A 73 -10.84 7.22 -9.00
CA THR A 73 -11.13 8.58 -8.52
C THR A 73 -10.04 9.09 -7.58
N PHE A 74 -9.57 8.26 -6.65
CA PHE A 74 -8.46 8.60 -5.76
C PHE A 74 -7.18 8.91 -6.55
N LEU A 75 -6.87 8.10 -7.56
CA LEU A 75 -5.68 8.31 -8.39
C LEU A 75 -5.78 9.63 -9.18
N ASP A 76 -6.93 9.95 -9.75
CA ASP A 76 -7.14 11.18 -10.51
C ASP A 76 -7.11 12.43 -9.63
N GLU A 77 -7.83 12.42 -8.50
CA GLU A 77 -7.85 13.52 -7.53
C GLU A 77 -6.45 13.87 -7.00
N ASN A 78 -5.61 12.85 -6.81
CA ASN A 78 -4.24 13.01 -6.34
C ASN A 78 -3.21 13.09 -7.48
N LYS A 79 -3.65 13.09 -8.74
CA LYS A 79 -2.79 13.14 -9.95
C LYS A 79 -1.68 12.08 -9.93
N ILE A 80 -2.02 10.88 -9.47
CA ILE A 80 -1.10 9.76 -9.35
C ILE A 80 -0.98 9.05 -10.69
N ASP A 81 0.17 9.20 -11.32
CA ASP A 81 0.52 8.45 -12.51
C ASP A 81 1.20 7.13 -12.12
N LEU A 82 0.53 6.02 -12.37
CA LEU A 82 1.05 4.67 -12.12
C LEU A 82 1.87 4.13 -13.31
N THR A 83 1.92 4.83 -14.45
CA THR A 83 2.66 4.36 -15.62
C THR A 83 4.17 4.27 -15.35
N SER A 84 4.71 5.06 -14.43
CA SER A 84 6.11 4.95 -13.99
C SER A 84 6.40 3.72 -13.12
N MET A 85 5.36 3.08 -12.57
CA MET A 85 5.47 1.81 -11.86
C MET A 85 5.59 0.58 -12.78
N ASN A 86 5.60 0.78 -14.11
CA ASN A 86 5.67 -0.28 -15.13
C ASN A 86 6.99 -1.08 -15.10
N ARG A 87 7.08 -2.03 -14.18
CA ARG A 87 7.96 -3.22 -14.29
C ARG A 87 7.20 -4.54 -14.35
N GLY A 88 5.94 -4.52 -14.79
CA GLY A 88 5.18 -5.75 -15.06
C GLY A 88 3.88 -5.44 -15.80
N LYS A 89 3.75 -5.99 -17.00
CA LYS A 89 2.61 -5.82 -17.93
C LYS A 89 1.24 -5.95 -17.23
N ALA A 90 0.55 -4.82 -17.02
CA ALA A 90 -0.89 -4.78 -16.80
C ALA A 90 -1.45 -3.47 -17.37
N PHE A 91 -2.55 -3.60 -18.11
CA PHE A 91 -3.21 -2.54 -18.87
C PHE A 91 -3.58 -1.33 -18.01
N ILE A 92 -2.89 -0.21 -18.18
CA ILE A 92 -3.41 1.11 -17.76
C ILE A 92 -3.55 1.94 -19.04
N ASN A 93 -4.58 1.63 -19.84
CA ASN A 93 -5.01 2.50 -20.92
C ASN A 93 -6.15 3.36 -20.37
N LYS A 94 -5.85 4.65 -20.13
CA LYS A 94 -6.78 5.73 -19.72
C LYS A 94 -7.76 5.34 -18.59
N LEU A 95 -7.49 5.84 -17.38
CA LEU A 95 -8.46 5.87 -16.30
C LEU A 95 -9.61 6.81 -16.68
N ASP A 96 -10.71 6.25 -17.18
CA ASP A 96 -12.01 6.90 -17.18
C ASP A 96 -12.65 6.75 -15.79
N TYR A 97 -13.47 7.70 -15.34
CA TYR A 97 -14.15 7.68 -14.03
C TYR A 97 -15.09 6.47 -13.83
N THR A 98 -15.28 5.65 -14.87
CA THR A 98 -16.05 4.40 -14.90
C THR A 98 -15.19 3.14 -14.84
N SER A 99 -13.87 3.28 -14.71
CA SER A 99 -12.93 2.16 -14.74
C SER A 99 -13.03 1.31 -13.47
N ASN A 100 -12.75 0.01 -13.58
CA ASN A 100 -12.64 -0.88 -12.42
C ASN A 100 -11.48 -0.44 -11.50
N PRO A 101 -11.55 -0.72 -10.19
CA PRO A 101 -10.44 -0.52 -9.28
C PRO A 101 -9.15 -1.18 -9.78
N ILE A 102 -8.02 -0.48 -9.63
CA ILE A 102 -6.71 -1.02 -9.97
C ILE A 102 -6.23 -1.89 -8.82
N ILE A 103 -5.87 -3.13 -9.11
CA ILE A 103 -5.24 -4.02 -8.14
C ILE A 103 -3.72 -3.87 -8.28
N LEU A 104 -3.08 -3.35 -7.24
CA LEU A 104 -1.63 -3.26 -7.13
C LEU A 104 -1.12 -4.37 -6.19
N LEU A 105 -0.16 -5.14 -6.68
CA LEU A 105 0.50 -6.21 -5.92
C LEU A 105 1.92 -5.77 -5.56
N ILE A 106 2.20 -5.61 -4.27
CA ILE A 106 3.52 -5.23 -3.76
C ILE A 106 4.18 -6.45 -3.13
N ASN A 107 5.31 -6.88 -3.70
CA ASN A 107 6.07 -7.99 -3.16
C ASN A 107 6.77 -7.58 -1.87
N GLU A 108 6.86 -8.50 -0.90
CA GLU A 108 7.55 -8.24 0.37
C GLU A 108 9.02 -7.77 0.20
N ASN A 109 9.72 -8.19 -0.85
CA ASN A 109 11.10 -7.77 -1.13
C ASN A 109 11.20 -6.29 -1.52
N SER A 110 10.10 -5.67 -1.95
CA SER A 110 10.05 -4.25 -2.30
C SER A 110 9.83 -3.36 -1.07
N LEU A 111 9.56 -3.94 0.10
CA LEU A 111 9.37 -3.21 1.37
C LEU A 111 10.71 -2.82 2.04
N GLU A 112 11.85 -3.30 1.52
CA GLU A 112 13.18 -3.03 2.08
C GLU A 112 13.82 -1.71 1.61
N LEU A 113 13.13 -0.91 0.79
CA LEU A 113 13.68 0.35 0.31
C LEU A 113 13.48 1.44 1.38
N ASP A 114 14.61 2.03 1.80
CA ASP A 114 14.76 2.98 2.91
C ASP A 114 13.93 4.26 2.79
#